data_AF-A0A0U1L3Q7-F1
#
_entry.id   AF-A0A0U1L3Q7-F1
#
_cell.length_a   1.000
_cell.length_b   1.000
_cell.length_c   1.000
_cell.angle_alpha   90.00
_cell.angle_beta   90.00
_cell.angle_gamma   90.00
#
_symmetry.space_group_name_H-M   'P 1'
#
loop_
_entity.id
_entity.type
_entity.pdbx_description
1 polymer ?
#
loop_
_entity_poly.entity_id
_entity_poly.type
_entity_poly.pdbx_seq_one_letter_code
_entity_poly.pdbx_strand_id
1 'polypeptide(L)'
;MAVWLIVLAGISLAAWWLYTRRLAWQFKHIKLQLSTITQKRQVGSRAGKASMRSLYRILHTSLIADKADDAYQALDLLKLALGQGLGRDGEPARLTAVIYLALRTNQLDVAGHCIDAFRPLLKNMTVIELPVAIEQLGLIAVMSLKQRQNFLAARAVDVIFSVIGIQDEAACRAVIRAIRLTGLTALRRKDTGLVHEILVKLASWLATEQGDSPLHEQAAGVLTAWLHRIVKAGNVPMFELITQYIDQLAEKNTMSEKALASFIVECAHLSSMDSLDPFSQLNGQIAMFSLELAVKIRNVGIWRQSLDGVVQAARLAVNQRSLTESFTVIYPLFEIGRRLLAAELSAASRRDLFRQKALYLLIRECLQLVEFVSRQNFTTTIADIIEQIYQEWIKCPLNPGQHKSIKRFCQLLFLYCTRIKRRQKMLLDEEGSFNAENVITVADREHLKTIGYLS
;
A
#
# COMPACT_ATOMS: atom_id res chain seq x y z
N MET A 1 14.12 -46.22 53.83
CA MET A 1 14.11 -45.46 52.56
C MET A 1 12.89 -45.77 51.69
N ALA A 2 12.58 -47.05 51.39
CA ALA A 2 11.44 -47.43 50.54
C ALA A 2 10.04 -47.02 51.10
N VAL A 3 9.81 -47.14 52.41
CA VAL A 3 8.51 -46.81 53.04
C VAL A 3 8.17 -45.32 52.92
N TRP A 4 9.16 -44.43 53.06
CA TRP A 4 8.97 -42.99 52.93
C TRP A 4 8.65 -42.57 51.49
N LEU A 5 9.25 -43.24 50.49
CA LEU A 5 8.93 -43.01 49.08
C LEU A 5 7.50 -43.46 48.72
N ILE A 6 7.01 -44.55 49.32
CA ILE A 6 5.63 -45.03 49.10
C ILE A 6 4.60 -44.09 49.73
N VAL A 7 4.87 -43.55 50.92
CA VAL A 7 3.98 -42.57 51.57
C VAL A 7 3.98 -41.24 50.80
N LEU A 8 5.14 -40.76 50.35
CA LEU A 8 5.22 -39.56 49.49
C LEU A 8 4.51 -39.74 48.15
N ALA A 9 4.63 -40.92 47.52
CA ALA A 9 3.91 -41.26 46.30
C ALA A 9 2.40 -41.36 46.53
N GLY A 10 1.96 -41.90 47.68
CA GLY A 10 0.54 -41.96 48.04
C GLY A 10 -0.07 -40.58 48.29
N ILE A 11 0.66 -39.68 48.97
CA ILE A 11 0.22 -38.31 49.22
C ILE A 11 0.16 -37.50 47.91
N SER A 12 1.14 -37.68 47.01
CA SER A 12 1.13 -37.00 45.70
C SER A 12 0.03 -37.53 44.78
N LEU A 13 -0.27 -38.83 44.79
CA LEU A 13 -1.42 -39.42 44.08
C LEU A 13 -2.76 -38.93 44.63
N ALA A 14 -2.91 -38.88 45.95
CA ALA A 14 -4.13 -38.37 46.59
C ALA A 14 -4.34 -36.86 46.31
N ALA A 15 -3.26 -36.08 46.35
CA ALA A 15 -3.30 -34.66 46.00
C ALA A 15 -3.65 -34.45 44.51
N TRP A 16 -3.08 -35.26 43.61
CA TRP A 16 -3.38 -35.24 42.17
C TRP A 16 -4.83 -35.64 41.88
N TRP A 17 -5.35 -36.67 42.56
CA TRP A 17 -6.73 -37.12 42.42
C TRP A 17 -7.74 -36.09 42.96
N LEU A 18 -7.46 -35.48 44.11
CA LEU A 18 -8.29 -34.39 44.64
C LEU A 18 -8.28 -33.15 43.73
N TYR A 19 -7.12 -32.82 43.16
CA TYR A 19 -6.96 -31.71 42.24
C TYR A 19 -7.75 -31.92 40.94
N THR A 20 -7.60 -33.07 40.28
CA THR A 20 -8.31 -33.42 39.03
C THR A 20 -9.82 -33.48 39.24
N ARG A 21 -10.28 -34.09 40.34
CA ARG A 21 -11.70 -34.15 40.68
C ARG A 21 -12.29 -32.76 40.96
N ARG A 22 -11.52 -31.86 41.58
CA ARG A 22 -11.93 -30.47 41.85
C ARG A 22 -12.05 -29.66 40.56
N LEU A 23 -11.12 -29.79 39.61
CA LEU A 23 -11.20 -29.12 38.31
C LEU A 23 -12.39 -29.62 37.47
N ALA A 24 -12.59 -30.94 37.39
CA ALA A 24 -13.74 -31.52 36.70
C ALA A 24 -15.08 -31.03 37.30
N TRP A 25 -15.15 -30.93 38.63
CA TRP A 25 -16.30 -30.33 39.31
C TRP A 25 -16.48 -28.85 38.99
N GLN A 26 -15.41 -28.07 38.93
CA GLN A 26 -15.46 -26.65 38.56
C GLN A 26 -15.95 -26.47 37.11
N PHE A 27 -15.44 -27.25 36.16
CA PHE A 27 -15.92 -27.22 34.78
C PHE A 27 -17.40 -27.62 34.67
N LYS A 28 -17.81 -28.70 35.35
CA LYS A 28 -19.22 -29.13 35.37
C LYS A 28 -20.12 -28.06 35.98
N HIS A 29 -19.70 -27.43 37.08
CA HIS A 29 -20.44 -26.36 37.73
C HIS A 29 -20.57 -25.12 36.84
N ILE A 30 -19.47 -24.68 36.21
CA ILE A 30 -19.49 -23.53 35.29
C ILE A 30 -20.35 -23.85 34.06
N LYS A 31 -20.25 -25.05 33.50
CA LYS A 31 -21.09 -25.50 32.38
C LYS A 31 -22.58 -25.50 32.75
N LEU A 32 -22.92 -26.02 33.93
CA LEU A 32 -24.30 -25.98 34.44
C LEU A 32 -24.78 -24.54 34.64
N GLN A 33 -23.98 -23.69 35.28
CA GLN A 33 -24.30 -22.27 35.45
C GLN A 33 -24.52 -21.59 34.10
N LEU A 34 -23.62 -21.77 33.13
CA LEU A 34 -23.77 -21.25 31.78
C LEU A 34 -25.05 -21.77 31.11
N SER A 35 -25.34 -23.07 31.20
CA SER A 35 -26.58 -23.65 30.63
C SER A 35 -27.86 -23.07 31.25
N THR A 36 -27.87 -22.85 32.57
CA THR A 36 -29.00 -22.20 33.26
C THR A 36 -29.13 -20.72 32.93
N ILE A 37 -28.01 -20.05 32.66
CA ILE A 37 -27.96 -18.65 32.23
C ILE A 37 -28.46 -18.53 30.79
N THR A 38 -28.09 -19.45 29.89
CA THR A 38 -28.57 -19.47 28.50
C THR A 38 -30.08 -19.70 28.38
N GLN A 39 -30.70 -20.38 29.35
CA GLN A 39 -32.15 -20.61 29.36
C GLN A 39 -32.95 -19.43 29.94
N LYS A 40 -32.31 -18.48 30.64
CA LYS A 40 -32.97 -17.32 31.24
C LYS A 40 -32.73 -16.06 30.41
N ARG A 41 -33.82 -15.47 29.88
CA ARG A 41 -33.82 -14.33 28.94
C ARG A 41 -33.20 -13.03 29.49
N GLN A 42 -33.01 -12.91 30.81
CA GLN A 42 -32.31 -11.81 31.46
C GLN A 42 -31.35 -12.33 32.53
N VAL A 43 -30.07 -11.98 32.38
CA VAL A 43 -28.98 -12.47 33.22
C VAL A 43 -28.64 -11.44 34.30
N GLY A 44 -28.44 -11.92 35.53
CA GLY A 44 -27.79 -11.11 36.56
C GLY A 44 -26.30 -10.93 36.24
N SER A 45 -25.90 -9.69 35.87
CA SER A 45 -24.52 -9.29 35.53
C SER A 45 -23.44 -9.83 36.50
N ARG A 46 -23.78 -10.00 37.78
CA ARG A 46 -22.86 -10.50 38.83
C ARG A 46 -22.48 -11.98 38.67
N ALA A 47 -23.42 -12.86 38.33
CA ALA A 47 -23.17 -14.30 38.21
C ALA A 47 -22.34 -14.63 36.95
N GLY A 48 -22.60 -13.94 35.85
CA GLY A 48 -21.76 -13.99 34.64
C GLY A 48 -20.33 -13.51 34.90
N LYS A 49 -20.18 -12.35 35.58
CA LYS A 49 -18.86 -11.80 35.97
C LYS A 49 -18.04 -12.78 36.83
N ALA A 50 -18.66 -13.49 37.78
CA ALA A 50 -17.99 -14.48 38.61
C ALA A 50 -17.52 -15.70 37.81
N SER A 51 -18.38 -16.21 36.92
CA SER A 51 -18.08 -17.35 36.05
C SER A 51 -16.90 -17.05 35.11
N MET A 52 -16.90 -15.86 34.50
CA MET A 52 -15.80 -15.38 33.66
C MET A 52 -14.49 -15.29 34.45
N ARG A 53 -14.48 -14.71 35.66
CA ARG A 53 -13.27 -14.67 36.51
C ARG A 53 -12.72 -16.06 36.81
N SER A 54 -13.59 -17.03 37.07
CA SER A 54 -13.18 -18.42 37.31
C SER A 54 -12.55 -19.04 36.08
N LEU A 55 -13.14 -18.84 34.89
CA LEU A 55 -12.61 -19.34 33.62
C LEU A 55 -11.21 -18.78 33.33
N TYR A 56 -10.98 -17.47 33.47
CA TYR A 56 -9.63 -16.90 33.29
C TYR A 56 -8.61 -17.42 34.31
N ARG A 57 -9.03 -17.68 35.55
CA ARG A 57 -8.13 -18.26 36.55
C ARG A 57 -7.72 -19.69 36.19
N ILE A 58 -8.69 -20.50 35.76
CA ILE A 58 -8.44 -21.87 35.30
C ILE A 58 -7.54 -21.85 34.05
N LEU A 59 -7.81 -20.93 33.12
CA LEU A 59 -7.01 -20.77 31.91
C LEU A 59 -5.57 -20.34 32.22
N HIS A 60 -5.37 -19.34 33.09
CA HIS A 60 -4.03 -18.91 33.48
C HIS A 60 -3.24 -20.01 34.22
N THR A 61 -3.91 -20.78 35.08
CA THR A 61 -3.26 -21.89 35.81
C THR A 61 -2.95 -23.09 34.91
N SER A 62 -3.83 -23.41 33.94
CA SER A 62 -3.60 -24.47 32.95
C SER A 62 -2.49 -24.12 31.95
N LEU A 63 -2.41 -22.87 31.50
CA LEU A 63 -1.30 -22.39 30.65
C LEU A 63 0.05 -22.50 31.36
N ILE A 64 0.14 -22.09 32.63
CA ILE A 64 1.39 -22.19 33.41
C ILE A 64 1.76 -23.65 33.70
N ALA A 65 0.76 -24.50 33.94
CA ALA A 65 0.96 -25.92 34.26
C ALA A 65 1.10 -26.82 33.03
N ASP A 66 1.13 -26.25 31.81
CA ASP A 66 1.21 -26.95 30.53
C ASP A 66 0.13 -28.01 30.29
N LYS A 67 -1.10 -27.73 30.76
CA LYS A 67 -2.27 -28.61 30.60
C LYS A 67 -3.17 -28.12 29.48
N ALA A 68 -2.82 -28.47 28.24
CA ALA A 68 -3.53 -28.03 27.04
C ALA A 68 -5.03 -28.41 27.06
N ASP A 69 -5.38 -29.63 27.47
CA ASP A 69 -6.77 -30.10 27.50
C ASP A 69 -7.67 -29.26 28.43
N ASP A 70 -7.17 -28.95 29.63
CA ASP A 70 -7.86 -28.09 30.59
C ASP A 70 -8.01 -26.66 30.03
N ALA A 71 -6.99 -26.16 29.33
CA ALA A 71 -7.03 -24.85 28.69
C ALA A 71 -8.07 -24.80 27.54
N TYR A 72 -8.17 -25.86 26.73
CA TYR A 72 -9.19 -25.98 25.68
C TYR A 72 -10.60 -26.01 26.25
N GLN A 73 -10.82 -26.82 27.29
CA GLN A 73 -12.13 -26.91 27.92
C GLN A 73 -12.55 -25.57 28.55
N ALA A 74 -11.60 -24.85 29.16
CA ALA A 74 -11.83 -23.50 29.67
C ALA A 74 -12.15 -22.51 28.53
N LEU A 75 -11.46 -22.62 27.39
CA LEU A 75 -11.68 -21.76 26.23
C LEU A 75 -13.01 -22.01 25.54
N ASP A 76 -13.46 -23.24 25.42
CA ASP A 76 -14.76 -23.54 24.82
C ASP A 76 -15.90 -22.96 25.67
N LEU A 77 -15.81 -23.11 27.00
CA LEU A 77 -16.75 -22.47 27.92
C LEU A 77 -16.67 -20.94 27.87
N LEU A 78 -15.46 -20.38 27.65
CA LEU A 78 -15.28 -18.95 27.46
C LEU A 78 -15.93 -18.45 26.17
N LYS A 79 -15.71 -19.14 25.04
CA LYS A 79 -16.35 -18.84 23.74
C LYS A 79 -17.87 -18.88 23.87
N LEU A 80 -18.43 -19.88 24.55
CA LEU A 80 -19.86 -19.97 24.84
C LEU A 80 -20.35 -18.79 25.68
N ALA A 81 -19.64 -18.45 26.76
CA ALA A 81 -20.00 -17.32 27.61
C ALA A 81 -19.98 -15.98 26.86
N LEU A 82 -18.94 -15.76 26.03
CA LEU A 82 -18.81 -14.58 25.17
C LEU A 82 -19.90 -14.52 24.10
N GLY A 83 -20.25 -15.68 23.51
CA GLY A 83 -21.34 -15.80 22.53
C GLY A 83 -22.72 -15.49 23.10
N GLN A 84 -22.86 -15.52 24.42
CA GLN A 84 -24.09 -15.18 25.16
C GLN A 84 -24.06 -13.75 25.72
N GLY A 85 -23.08 -12.93 25.32
CA GLY A 85 -22.98 -11.53 25.74
C GLY A 85 -22.55 -11.34 27.20
N LEU A 86 -21.94 -12.35 27.84
CA LEU A 86 -21.43 -12.24 29.22
C LEU A 86 -20.06 -11.52 29.30
N GLY A 87 -19.70 -10.79 28.23
CA GLY A 87 -18.51 -9.95 28.17
C GLY A 87 -18.51 -8.90 29.28
N ARG A 88 -17.31 -8.55 29.75
CA ARG A 88 -17.12 -7.52 30.78
C ARG A 88 -16.40 -6.34 30.15
N ASP A 89 -16.45 -5.20 30.81
CA ASP A 89 -15.62 -4.06 30.43
C ASP A 89 -14.13 -4.49 30.43
N GLY A 90 -13.43 -4.12 29.36
CA GLY A 90 -12.01 -4.46 29.13
C GLY A 90 -11.75 -5.94 28.78
N GLU A 91 -12.77 -6.70 28.35
CA GLU A 91 -12.58 -8.09 27.93
C GLU A 91 -11.56 -8.30 26.80
N PRO A 92 -11.46 -7.43 25.76
CA PRO A 92 -10.44 -7.58 24.71
C PRO A 92 -9.02 -7.62 25.28
N ALA A 93 -8.70 -6.72 26.20
CA ALA A 93 -7.38 -6.65 26.81
C ALA A 93 -7.05 -7.91 27.63
N ARG A 94 -8.06 -8.51 28.29
CA ARG A 94 -7.88 -9.76 29.05
C ARG A 94 -7.62 -10.96 28.13
N LEU A 95 -8.35 -11.05 27.02
CA LEU A 95 -8.07 -12.07 25.99
C LEU A 95 -6.69 -11.89 25.38
N THR A 96 -6.28 -10.65 25.07
CA THR A 96 -4.92 -10.36 24.57
C THR A 96 -3.84 -10.81 25.56
N ALA A 97 -4.03 -10.55 26.86
CA ALA A 97 -3.07 -10.96 27.88
C ALA A 97 -2.93 -12.50 27.95
N VAL A 98 -4.05 -13.21 27.79
CA VAL A 98 -4.06 -14.68 27.71
C VAL A 98 -3.33 -15.18 26.46
N ILE A 99 -3.60 -14.58 25.29
CA ILE A 99 -2.92 -14.93 24.04
C ILE A 99 -1.42 -14.70 24.17
N TYR A 100 -1.01 -13.58 24.77
CA TYR A 100 0.40 -13.30 25.02
C TYR A 100 1.05 -14.35 25.93
N LEU A 101 0.35 -14.79 26.98
CA LEU A 101 0.84 -15.86 27.86
C LEU A 101 0.97 -17.19 27.11
N ALA A 102 -0.02 -17.56 26.30
CA ALA A 102 0.00 -18.78 25.48
C ALA A 102 1.16 -18.76 24.46
N LEU A 103 1.38 -17.60 23.81
CA LEU A 103 2.51 -17.38 22.93
C LEU A 103 3.86 -17.52 23.65
N ARG A 104 3.99 -16.93 24.86
CA ARG A 104 5.22 -17.02 25.67
C ARG A 104 5.50 -18.44 26.16
N THR A 105 4.47 -19.23 26.42
CA THR A 105 4.55 -20.64 26.84
C THR A 105 4.63 -21.61 25.65
N ASN A 106 4.69 -21.11 24.41
CA ASN A 106 4.75 -21.89 23.18
C ASN A 106 3.54 -22.83 22.95
N GLN A 107 2.40 -22.55 23.59
CA GLN A 107 1.13 -23.25 23.37
C GLN A 107 0.36 -22.58 22.23
N LEU A 108 0.86 -22.76 21.00
CA LEU A 108 0.40 -22.06 19.80
C LEU A 108 -1.05 -22.38 19.45
N ASP A 109 -1.46 -23.63 19.61
CA ASP A 109 -2.83 -24.05 19.31
C ASP A 109 -3.84 -23.38 20.28
N VAL A 110 -3.51 -23.35 21.57
CA VAL A 110 -4.29 -22.64 22.59
C VAL A 110 -4.38 -21.14 22.25
N ALA A 111 -3.28 -20.52 21.81
CA ALA A 111 -3.28 -19.12 21.34
C ALA A 111 -4.23 -18.93 20.13
N GLY A 112 -4.25 -19.86 19.17
CA GLY A 112 -5.18 -19.85 18.05
C GLY A 112 -6.65 -19.94 18.49
N HIS A 113 -6.95 -20.81 19.46
CA HIS A 113 -8.31 -20.92 20.02
C HIS A 113 -8.73 -19.67 20.80
N CYS A 114 -7.79 -18.99 21.46
CA CYS A 114 -8.03 -17.69 22.09
C CYS A 114 -8.35 -16.60 21.06
N ILE A 115 -7.66 -16.58 19.91
CA ILE A 115 -7.96 -15.63 18.81
C ILE A 115 -9.38 -15.85 18.30
N ASP A 116 -9.83 -17.09 18.13
CA ASP A 116 -11.22 -17.37 17.71
C ASP A 116 -12.27 -16.87 18.71
N ALA A 117 -11.92 -16.77 20.00
CA ALA A 117 -12.83 -16.26 21.02
C ALA A 117 -13.16 -14.77 20.83
N PHE A 118 -12.39 -14.04 20.01
CA PHE A 118 -12.76 -12.70 19.59
C PHE A 118 -13.98 -12.69 18.65
N ARG A 119 -14.24 -13.72 17.83
CA ARG A 119 -15.43 -13.73 16.95
C ARG A 119 -16.75 -13.59 17.71
N PRO A 120 -17.06 -14.43 18.73
CA PRO A 120 -18.27 -14.26 19.51
C PRO A 120 -18.24 -13.00 20.38
N LEU A 121 -17.06 -12.52 20.80
CA LEU A 121 -16.93 -11.26 21.53
C LEU A 121 -17.34 -10.07 20.66
N LEU A 122 -16.76 -9.94 19.46
CA LEU A 122 -17.02 -8.84 18.53
C LEU A 122 -18.50 -8.78 18.13
N LYS A 123 -19.14 -9.94 17.95
CA LYS A 123 -20.58 -10.02 17.61
C LYS A 123 -21.50 -9.41 18.68
N ASN A 124 -21.12 -9.50 19.95
CA ASN A 124 -21.94 -9.06 21.08
C ASN A 124 -21.45 -7.76 21.71
N MET A 125 -20.40 -7.15 21.16
CA MET A 125 -19.85 -5.89 21.64
C MET A 125 -20.67 -4.69 21.19
N THR A 126 -20.62 -3.63 22.00
CA THR A 126 -21.15 -2.33 21.57
C THR A 126 -20.21 -1.71 20.54
N VAL A 127 -20.77 -0.88 19.65
CA VAL A 127 -20.02 -0.19 18.58
C VAL A 127 -18.86 0.66 19.15
N ILE A 128 -19.02 1.19 20.36
CA ILE A 128 -18.02 2.03 21.03
C ILE A 128 -16.75 1.24 21.44
N GLU A 129 -16.90 -0.02 21.83
CA GLU A 129 -15.79 -0.86 22.29
C GLU A 129 -15.06 -1.59 21.13
N LEU A 130 -15.72 -1.65 19.98
CA LEU A 130 -15.26 -2.39 18.81
C LEU A 130 -13.89 -1.92 18.27
N PRO A 131 -13.59 -0.62 18.14
CA PRO A 131 -12.27 -0.14 17.71
C PRO A 131 -11.13 -0.66 18.59
N VAL A 132 -11.35 -0.69 19.92
CA VAL A 132 -10.35 -1.17 20.88
C VAL A 132 -10.08 -2.64 20.67
N ALA A 133 -11.12 -3.46 20.47
CA ALA A 133 -10.96 -4.89 20.21
C ALA A 133 -10.19 -5.17 18.92
N ILE A 134 -10.43 -4.39 17.86
CA ILE A 134 -9.73 -4.50 16.58
C ILE A 134 -8.26 -4.10 16.71
N GLU A 135 -7.96 -3.03 17.45
CA GLU A 135 -6.58 -2.62 17.73
C GLU A 135 -5.82 -3.71 18.50
N GLN A 136 -6.47 -4.36 19.46
CA GLN A 136 -5.90 -5.50 20.19
C GLN A 136 -5.60 -6.68 19.26
N LEU A 137 -6.50 -7.03 18.33
CA LEU A 137 -6.26 -8.05 17.31
C LEU A 137 -5.09 -7.69 16.39
N GLY A 138 -4.98 -6.41 16.00
CA GLY A 138 -3.84 -5.91 15.22
C GLY A 138 -2.51 -6.07 15.96
N LEU A 139 -2.49 -5.80 17.28
CA LEU A 139 -1.30 -6.05 18.11
C LEU A 139 -0.95 -7.54 18.18
N ILE A 140 -1.95 -8.42 18.37
CA ILE A 140 -1.75 -9.87 18.37
C ILE A 140 -1.15 -10.34 17.04
N ALA A 141 -1.65 -9.85 15.90
CA ALA A 141 -1.11 -10.19 14.58
C ALA A 141 0.37 -9.78 14.45
N VAL A 142 0.70 -8.55 14.85
CA VAL A 142 2.08 -8.04 14.81
C VAL A 142 3.01 -8.83 15.74
N MET A 143 2.55 -9.18 16.94
CA MET A 143 3.33 -9.98 17.88
C MET A 143 3.58 -11.39 17.35
N SER A 144 2.55 -12.01 16.76
CA SER A 144 2.65 -13.33 16.12
C SER A 144 3.68 -13.32 14.99
N LEU A 145 3.66 -12.28 14.14
CA LEU A 145 4.67 -12.08 13.09
C LEU A 145 6.09 -11.92 13.65
N LYS A 146 6.25 -11.17 14.74
CA LYS A 146 7.56 -11.03 15.42
C LYS A 146 8.09 -12.37 15.94
N GLN A 147 7.21 -13.26 16.37
CA GLN A 147 7.54 -14.60 16.86
C GLN A 147 7.61 -15.67 15.75
N ARG A 148 7.49 -15.29 14.46
CA ARG A 148 7.51 -16.21 13.29
C ARG A 148 6.30 -17.16 13.23
N GLN A 149 5.18 -16.77 13.84
CA GLN A 149 3.94 -17.53 13.84
C GLN A 149 2.96 -16.96 12.81
N ASN A 150 3.26 -17.17 11.52
CA ASN A 150 2.50 -16.58 10.41
C ASN A 150 1.03 -17.05 10.40
N PHE A 151 0.78 -18.31 10.77
CA PHE A 151 -0.57 -18.87 10.89
C PHE A 151 -1.44 -18.10 11.90
N LEU A 152 -0.89 -17.74 13.07
CA LEU A 152 -1.63 -16.98 14.08
C LEU A 152 -1.90 -15.55 13.63
N ALA A 153 -0.97 -14.95 12.89
CA ALA A 153 -1.17 -13.62 12.30
C ALA A 153 -2.29 -13.63 11.25
N ALA A 154 -2.30 -14.62 10.35
CA ALA A 154 -3.38 -14.81 9.37
C ALA A 154 -4.73 -14.98 10.08
N ARG A 155 -4.81 -15.86 11.09
CA ARG A 155 -6.04 -16.08 11.86
C ARG A 155 -6.53 -14.81 12.57
N ALA A 156 -5.64 -13.97 13.09
CA ALA A 156 -6.02 -12.69 13.68
C ALA A 156 -6.58 -11.71 12.62
N VAL A 157 -5.96 -11.66 11.43
CA VAL A 157 -6.45 -10.89 10.28
C VAL A 157 -7.84 -11.35 9.85
N ASP A 158 -8.11 -12.66 9.84
CA ASP A 158 -9.43 -13.20 9.52
C ASP A 158 -10.52 -12.69 10.46
N VAL A 159 -10.19 -12.62 11.75
CA VAL A 159 -11.12 -12.12 12.76
C VAL A 159 -11.31 -10.61 12.61
N ILE A 160 -10.26 -9.85 12.29
CA ILE A 160 -10.38 -8.41 11.98
C ILE A 160 -11.35 -8.18 10.82
N PHE A 161 -11.22 -8.94 9.73
CA PHE A 161 -12.12 -8.83 8.58
C PHE A 161 -13.51 -9.42 8.82
N SER A 162 -13.74 -10.20 9.88
CA SER A 162 -15.10 -10.65 10.24
C SER A 162 -16.04 -9.51 10.66
N VAL A 163 -15.49 -8.31 10.89
CA VAL A 163 -16.20 -7.10 11.26
C VAL A 163 -16.62 -6.27 10.03
N ILE A 164 -16.25 -6.70 8.81
CA ILE A 164 -16.70 -6.06 7.57
C ILE A 164 -18.24 -6.02 7.54
N GLY A 165 -18.80 -4.85 7.22
CA GLY A 165 -20.25 -4.62 7.11
C GLY A 165 -20.86 -3.84 8.27
N ILE A 166 -20.11 -3.58 9.34
CA ILE A 166 -20.54 -2.64 10.38
C ILE A 166 -20.31 -1.21 9.88
N GLN A 167 -21.40 -0.44 9.76
CA GLN A 167 -21.37 0.96 9.34
C GLN A 167 -20.94 1.89 10.49
N ASP A 168 -19.74 1.67 11.02
CA ASP A 168 -19.13 2.56 12.03
C ASP A 168 -17.75 3.04 11.57
N GLU A 169 -17.59 4.35 11.49
CA GLU A 169 -16.39 4.98 10.96
C GLU A 169 -15.16 4.75 11.87
N ALA A 170 -15.36 4.68 13.20
CA ALA A 170 -14.28 4.43 14.14
C ALA A 170 -13.77 2.98 14.02
N ALA A 171 -14.67 2.01 13.87
CA ALA A 171 -14.34 0.61 13.62
C ALA A 171 -13.61 0.45 12.27
N CYS A 172 -14.12 1.05 11.18
CA CYS A 172 -13.44 1.03 9.88
C CYS A 172 -12.01 1.58 9.96
N ARG A 173 -11.82 2.73 10.63
CA ARG A 173 -10.48 3.30 10.86
C ARG A 173 -9.59 2.38 11.68
N ALA A 174 -10.13 1.67 12.66
CA ALA A 174 -9.36 0.69 13.45
C ALA A 174 -8.92 -0.50 12.59
N VAL A 175 -9.82 -1.02 11.73
CA VAL A 175 -9.50 -2.11 10.78
C VAL A 175 -8.38 -1.68 9.84
N ILE A 176 -8.51 -0.52 9.20
CA ILE A 176 -7.48 0.02 8.30
C ILE A 176 -6.14 0.18 9.02
N ARG A 177 -6.12 0.73 10.25
CA ARG A 177 -4.88 0.89 11.03
C ARG A 177 -4.25 -0.46 11.37
N ALA A 178 -5.06 -1.44 11.79
CA ALA A 178 -4.59 -2.78 12.11
C ALA A 178 -4.01 -3.50 10.87
N ILE A 179 -4.70 -3.39 9.73
CA ILE A 179 -4.24 -3.92 8.43
C ILE A 179 -2.93 -3.26 8.01
N ARG A 180 -2.86 -1.92 8.07
CA ARG A 180 -1.66 -1.16 7.71
C ARG A 180 -0.45 -1.65 8.50
N LEU A 181 -0.58 -1.77 9.81
CA LEU A 181 0.49 -2.17 10.71
C LEU A 181 0.90 -3.64 10.49
N THR A 182 -0.08 -4.53 10.32
CA THR A 182 0.16 -5.96 10.09
C THR A 182 0.87 -6.18 8.76
N GLY A 183 0.38 -5.56 7.68
CA GLY A 183 1.01 -5.66 6.35
C GLY A 183 2.42 -5.05 6.31
N LEU A 184 2.66 -3.90 6.96
CA LEU A 184 4.02 -3.34 7.08
C LEU A 184 4.97 -4.30 7.80
N THR A 185 4.48 -5.01 8.82
CA THR A 185 5.27 -6.00 9.55
C THR A 185 5.50 -7.26 8.71
N ALA A 186 4.50 -7.73 7.97
CA ALA A 186 4.60 -8.84 7.03
C ALA A 186 5.62 -8.55 5.92
N LEU A 187 5.58 -7.35 5.33
CA LEU A 187 6.55 -6.88 4.33
C LEU A 187 7.98 -6.83 4.88
N ARG A 188 8.16 -6.38 6.13
CA ARG A 188 9.49 -6.44 6.80
C ARG A 188 10.01 -7.87 6.93
N ARG A 189 9.10 -8.85 7.07
CA ARG A 189 9.41 -10.26 7.21
C ARG A 189 9.47 -11.01 5.88
N LYS A 190 9.15 -10.34 4.76
CA LYS A 190 9.00 -10.95 3.44
C LYS A 190 7.94 -12.06 3.41
N ASP A 191 6.92 -11.97 4.27
CA ASP A 191 5.78 -12.89 4.25
C ASP A 191 4.83 -12.48 3.11
N THR A 192 5.02 -13.11 1.95
CA THR A 192 4.26 -12.79 0.75
C THR A 192 2.83 -13.29 0.78
N GLY A 193 2.61 -14.44 1.44
CA GLY A 193 1.31 -15.08 1.55
C GLY A 193 0.33 -14.24 2.36
N LEU A 194 0.77 -13.73 3.52
CA LEU A 194 -0.10 -12.90 4.36
C LEU A 194 -0.46 -11.57 3.68
N VAL A 195 0.50 -10.94 2.99
CA VAL A 195 0.23 -9.69 2.25
C VAL A 195 -0.82 -9.95 1.16
N HIS A 196 -0.66 -11.03 0.39
CA HIS A 196 -1.63 -11.40 -0.65
C HIS A 196 -3.02 -11.65 -0.07
N GLU A 197 -3.12 -12.39 1.03
CA GLU A 197 -4.40 -12.66 1.71
C GLU A 197 -5.10 -11.38 2.17
N ILE A 198 -4.35 -10.45 2.75
CA ILE A 198 -4.89 -9.15 3.15
C ILE A 198 -5.39 -8.36 1.94
N LEU A 199 -4.67 -8.37 0.83
CA LEU A 199 -5.09 -7.69 -0.41
C LEU A 199 -6.39 -8.29 -0.96
N VAL A 200 -6.52 -9.62 -1.01
CA VAL A 200 -7.76 -10.28 -1.47
C VAL A 200 -8.95 -9.88 -0.61
N LYS A 201 -8.78 -9.85 0.73
CA LYS A 201 -9.84 -9.45 1.66
C LYS A 201 -10.17 -7.96 1.54
N LEU A 202 -9.16 -7.11 1.38
CA LEU A 202 -9.35 -5.68 1.15
C LEU A 202 -10.14 -5.42 -0.14
N ALA A 203 -9.84 -6.12 -1.23
CA ALA A 203 -10.60 -6.01 -2.48
C ALA A 203 -12.06 -6.41 -2.29
N SER A 204 -12.32 -7.50 -1.57
CA SER A 204 -13.69 -7.94 -1.27
C SER A 204 -14.46 -6.89 -0.46
N TRP A 205 -13.78 -6.20 0.46
CA TRP A 205 -14.39 -5.13 1.26
C TRP A 205 -14.66 -3.88 0.43
N LEU A 206 -13.69 -3.43 -0.37
CA LEU A 206 -13.86 -2.27 -1.26
C LEU A 206 -14.99 -2.50 -2.28
N ALA A 207 -15.14 -3.72 -2.79
CA ALA A 207 -16.22 -4.05 -3.71
C ALA A 207 -17.63 -3.97 -3.09
N THR A 208 -17.76 -4.04 -1.76
CA THR A 208 -19.05 -3.91 -1.06
C THR A 208 -19.43 -2.46 -0.75
N GLU A 209 -18.50 -1.53 -0.87
CA GLU A 209 -18.69 -0.13 -0.51
C GLU A 209 -19.12 0.72 -1.71
N GLN A 210 -19.84 1.81 -1.45
CA GLN A 210 -20.25 2.75 -2.49
C GLN A 210 -19.08 3.66 -2.91
N GLY A 211 -19.12 4.11 -4.17
CA GLY A 211 -17.98 4.65 -4.92
C GLY A 211 -17.18 5.82 -4.34
N ASP A 212 -17.68 6.53 -3.31
CA ASP A 212 -17.01 7.67 -2.68
C ASP A 212 -16.85 7.53 -1.15
N SER A 213 -16.85 6.29 -0.63
CA SER A 213 -16.60 6.04 0.80
C SER A 213 -15.21 6.55 1.23
N PRO A 214 -15.05 7.19 2.41
CA PRO A 214 -13.74 7.59 2.95
C PRO A 214 -12.80 6.39 3.15
N LEU A 215 -13.34 5.16 3.12
CA LEU A 215 -12.57 3.94 3.09
C LEU A 215 -11.63 3.86 1.88
N HIS A 216 -12.05 4.34 0.71
CA HIS A 216 -11.25 4.25 -0.52
C HIS A 216 -9.94 5.04 -0.38
N GLU A 217 -10.01 6.25 0.16
CA GLU A 217 -8.83 7.09 0.44
C GLU A 217 -7.95 6.48 1.54
N GLN A 218 -8.56 5.94 2.59
CA GLN A 218 -7.83 5.24 3.65
C GLN A 218 -7.10 4.01 3.12
N ALA A 219 -7.72 3.23 2.23
CA ALA A 219 -7.12 2.08 1.57
C ALA A 219 -5.97 2.52 0.64
N ALA A 220 -6.12 3.61 -0.10
CA ALA A 220 -5.02 4.23 -0.85
C ALA A 220 -3.82 4.52 0.05
N GLY A 221 -4.06 5.12 1.23
CA GLY A 221 -3.01 5.40 2.21
C GLY A 221 -2.31 4.15 2.75
N VAL A 222 -3.01 3.02 2.87
CA VAL A 222 -2.40 1.72 3.21
C VAL A 222 -1.49 1.23 2.09
N LEU A 223 -2.00 1.21 0.86
CA LEU A 223 -1.26 0.75 -0.32
C LEU A 223 -0.01 1.61 -0.57
N THR A 224 -0.13 2.94 -0.44
CA THR A 224 1.01 3.86 -0.50
C THR A 224 2.05 3.52 0.58
N ALA A 225 1.65 3.35 1.84
CA ALA A 225 2.58 3.02 2.91
C ALA A 225 3.33 1.70 2.67
N TRP A 226 2.64 0.72 2.07
CA TRP A 226 3.24 -0.56 1.70
C TRP A 226 4.19 -0.42 0.52
N LEU A 227 3.81 0.35 -0.49
CA LEU A 227 4.65 0.67 -1.64
C LEU A 227 5.95 1.34 -1.20
N HIS A 228 5.89 2.37 -0.35
CA HIS A 228 7.07 3.00 0.25
C HIS A 228 8.01 1.99 0.90
N ARG A 229 7.47 0.99 1.60
CA ARG A 229 8.28 -0.04 2.25
C ARG A 229 8.91 -0.99 1.24
N ILE A 230 8.20 -1.36 0.18
CA ILE A 230 8.69 -2.26 -0.88
C ILE A 230 9.83 -1.60 -1.65
N VAL A 231 9.65 -0.34 -2.03
CA VAL A 231 10.67 0.47 -2.72
C VAL A 231 11.92 0.56 -1.87
N LYS A 232 11.78 0.97 -0.60
CA LYS A 232 12.91 1.02 0.35
C LYS A 232 13.62 -0.32 0.56
N ALA A 233 12.92 -1.43 0.36
CA ALA A 233 13.49 -2.78 0.51
C ALA A 233 14.02 -3.38 -0.81
N GLY A 234 13.81 -2.71 -1.95
CA GLY A 234 14.18 -3.21 -3.28
C GLY A 234 13.47 -4.52 -3.66
N ASN A 235 12.26 -4.78 -3.15
CA ASN A 235 11.60 -6.08 -3.33
C ASN A 235 10.75 -6.11 -4.61
N VAL A 236 11.40 -6.38 -5.75
CA VAL A 236 10.76 -6.39 -7.08
C VAL A 236 9.55 -7.34 -7.18
N PRO A 237 9.60 -8.61 -6.72
CA PRO A 237 8.42 -9.49 -6.78
C PRO A 237 7.21 -8.95 -6.01
N MET A 238 7.44 -8.26 -4.89
CA MET A 238 6.36 -7.62 -4.13
C MET A 238 5.79 -6.41 -4.82
N PHE A 239 6.63 -5.64 -5.52
CA PHE A 239 6.18 -4.51 -6.31
C PHE A 239 5.20 -5.00 -7.39
N GLU A 240 5.58 -6.02 -8.16
CA GLU A 240 4.72 -6.62 -9.20
C GLU A 240 3.37 -7.10 -8.66
N LEU A 241 3.36 -7.73 -7.48
CA LEU A 241 2.12 -8.19 -6.86
C LEU A 241 1.19 -7.02 -6.51
N ILE A 242 1.72 -5.95 -5.91
CA ILE A 242 0.92 -4.79 -5.54
C ILE A 242 0.44 -4.03 -6.78
N THR A 243 1.28 -3.83 -7.80
CA THR A 243 0.85 -3.12 -9.01
C THR A 243 -0.22 -3.89 -9.76
N GLN A 244 -0.08 -5.20 -9.92
CA GLN A 244 -1.12 -6.07 -10.50
C GLN A 244 -2.44 -5.98 -9.72
N TYR A 245 -2.37 -5.97 -8.39
CA TYR A 245 -3.56 -5.83 -7.55
C TYR A 245 -4.27 -4.48 -7.78
N ILE A 246 -3.52 -3.38 -7.80
CA ILE A 246 -4.08 -2.04 -8.00
C ILE A 246 -4.63 -1.88 -9.42
N ASP A 247 -3.95 -2.45 -10.42
CA ASP A 247 -4.46 -2.50 -11.78
C ASP A 247 -5.82 -3.20 -11.86
N GLN A 248 -5.98 -4.33 -11.16
CA GLN A 248 -7.27 -5.02 -11.08
C GLN A 248 -8.34 -4.17 -10.37
N LEU A 249 -7.98 -3.42 -9.33
CA LEU A 249 -8.92 -2.52 -8.65
C LEU A 249 -9.38 -1.38 -9.57
N ALA A 250 -8.46 -0.82 -10.36
CA ALA A 250 -8.77 0.22 -11.32
C ALA A 250 -9.64 -0.31 -12.47
N GLU A 251 -9.31 -1.48 -13.03
CA GLU A 251 -10.07 -2.10 -14.12
C GLU A 251 -11.50 -2.46 -13.72
N LYS A 252 -11.70 -2.91 -12.49
CA LYS A 252 -13.02 -3.25 -11.94
C LYS A 252 -13.80 -2.03 -11.41
N ASN A 253 -13.21 -0.83 -11.44
CA ASN A 253 -13.76 0.39 -10.83
C ASN A 253 -14.16 0.20 -9.35
N THR A 254 -13.44 -0.64 -8.60
CA THR A 254 -13.73 -0.90 -7.18
C THR A 254 -13.15 0.17 -6.26
N MET A 255 -12.27 1.02 -6.78
CA MET A 255 -11.63 2.11 -6.04
C MET A 255 -12.04 3.44 -6.65
N SER A 256 -12.28 4.46 -5.82
CA SER A 256 -12.71 5.77 -6.30
C SER A 256 -11.63 6.44 -7.14
N GLU A 257 -12.05 7.26 -8.10
CA GLU A 257 -11.11 8.05 -8.92
C GLU A 257 -10.23 8.94 -8.04
N LYS A 258 -10.79 9.55 -6.99
CA LYS A 258 -10.05 10.37 -6.02
C LYS A 258 -8.96 9.58 -5.29
N ALA A 259 -9.29 8.37 -4.85
CA ALA A 259 -8.33 7.53 -4.14
C ALA A 259 -7.20 7.06 -5.07
N LEU A 260 -7.53 6.70 -6.32
CA LEU A 260 -6.53 6.38 -7.35
C LEU A 260 -5.67 7.60 -7.70
N ALA A 261 -6.26 8.79 -7.80
CA ALA A 261 -5.53 10.03 -8.03
C ALA A 261 -4.50 10.31 -6.93
N SER A 262 -4.92 10.21 -5.66
CA SER A 262 -4.03 10.36 -4.52
C SER A 262 -2.89 9.33 -4.56
N PHE A 263 -3.19 8.09 -4.89
CA PHE A 263 -2.19 7.03 -5.01
C PHE A 263 -1.19 7.28 -6.15
N ILE A 264 -1.65 7.78 -7.31
CA ILE A 264 -0.78 8.14 -8.44
C ILE A 264 0.21 9.25 -8.07
N VAL A 265 -0.26 10.28 -7.37
CA VAL A 265 0.58 11.40 -6.91
C VAL A 265 1.68 10.87 -5.99
N GLU A 266 1.34 9.98 -5.07
CA GLU A 266 2.31 9.35 -4.17
C GLU A 266 3.31 8.46 -4.92
N CYS A 267 2.88 7.74 -5.98
CA CYS A 267 3.79 6.99 -6.84
C CYS A 267 4.79 7.89 -7.57
N ALA A 268 4.35 9.04 -8.08
CA ALA A 268 5.22 9.98 -8.76
C ALA A 268 6.24 10.62 -7.79
N HIS A 269 5.80 10.93 -6.56
CA HIS A 269 6.69 11.39 -5.49
C HIS A 269 7.70 10.31 -5.09
N LEU A 270 7.27 9.06 -4.97
CA LEU A 270 8.13 7.91 -4.69
C LEU A 270 9.20 7.71 -5.76
N SER A 271 8.83 7.75 -7.05
CA SER A 271 9.79 7.68 -8.16
C SER A 271 10.80 8.82 -8.09
N SER A 272 10.36 10.03 -7.73
CA SER A 272 11.26 11.17 -7.53
C SER A 272 12.26 10.94 -6.40
N MET A 273 11.82 10.43 -5.24
CA MET A 273 12.72 10.12 -4.13
C MET A 273 13.71 9.01 -4.49
N ASP A 274 13.23 7.97 -5.15
CA ASP A 274 14.01 6.79 -5.54
C ASP A 274 14.97 7.08 -6.72
N SER A 275 14.74 8.17 -7.46
CA SER A 275 15.65 8.67 -8.50
C SER A 275 17.00 9.17 -8.00
N LEU A 276 17.09 9.44 -6.70
CA LEU A 276 18.35 9.80 -6.04
C LEU A 276 19.24 8.58 -5.79
N ASP A 277 18.69 7.35 -5.82
CA ASP A 277 19.47 6.13 -5.68
C ASP A 277 19.90 5.61 -7.07
N PRO A 278 21.21 5.61 -7.38
CA PRO A 278 21.71 5.09 -8.65
C PRO A 278 21.51 3.59 -8.83
N PHE A 279 21.35 2.84 -7.72
CA PHE A 279 21.22 1.38 -7.73
C PHE A 279 19.77 0.91 -7.65
N SER A 280 18.80 1.84 -7.63
CA SER A 280 17.40 1.44 -7.59
C SER A 280 17.00 0.67 -8.85
N GLN A 281 16.46 -0.52 -8.63
CA GLN A 281 15.86 -1.37 -9.68
C GLN A 281 14.40 -1.01 -9.94
N LEU A 282 13.76 -0.25 -9.05
CA LEU A 282 12.31 -0.03 -9.04
C LEU A 282 11.89 1.31 -9.63
N ASN A 283 12.76 2.32 -9.66
CA ASN A 283 12.39 3.67 -10.05
C ASN A 283 11.65 3.74 -11.41
N GLY A 284 12.26 3.18 -12.46
CA GLY A 284 11.63 3.14 -13.79
C GLY A 284 10.30 2.38 -13.79
N GLN A 285 10.16 1.35 -12.95
CA GLN A 285 8.92 0.59 -12.84
C GLN A 285 7.82 1.38 -12.12
N ILE A 286 8.16 2.13 -11.07
CA ILE A 286 7.22 3.02 -10.35
C ILE A 286 6.71 4.12 -11.28
N ALA A 287 7.62 4.76 -12.02
CA ALA A 287 7.29 5.78 -13.00
C ALA A 287 6.38 5.23 -14.11
N MET A 288 6.71 4.06 -14.66
CA MET A 288 5.88 3.38 -15.65
C MET A 288 4.47 3.12 -15.11
N PHE A 289 4.37 2.51 -13.94
CA PHE A 289 3.10 2.16 -13.32
C PHE A 289 2.24 3.39 -13.03
N SER A 290 2.82 4.48 -12.52
CA SER A 290 2.11 5.75 -12.29
C SER A 290 1.50 6.31 -13.59
N LEU A 291 2.28 6.32 -14.67
CA LEU A 291 1.81 6.80 -15.98
C LEU A 291 0.74 5.88 -16.58
N GLU A 292 0.92 4.56 -16.51
CA GLU A 292 -0.06 3.58 -17.01
C GLU A 292 -1.40 3.71 -16.28
N LEU A 293 -1.37 3.84 -14.96
CA LEU A 293 -2.57 4.04 -14.15
C LEU A 293 -3.26 5.38 -14.48
N ALA A 294 -2.49 6.45 -14.68
CA ALA A 294 -3.03 7.74 -15.09
C ALA A 294 -3.67 7.71 -16.50
N VAL A 295 -3.11 6.94 -17.44
CA VAL A 295 -3.72 6.70 -18.76
C VAL A 295 -5.05 5.95 -18.62
N LYS A 296 -5.13 4.94 -17.73
CA LYS A 296 -6.36 4.17 -17.48
C LYS A 296 -7.50 5.04 -16.92
N ILE A 297 -7.19 5.99 -16.04
CA ILE A 297 -8.19 6.90 -15.45
C ILE A 297 -8.76 7.90 -16.47
N ARG A 298 -7.98 8.24 -17.51
CA ARG A 298 -8.39 9.17 -18.59
C ARG A 298 -8.75 10.59 -18.13
N ASN A 299 -8.23 11.02 -16.99
CA ASN A 299 -8.36 12.38 -16.49
C ASN A 299 -7.10 13.19 -16.83
N VAL A 300 -7.26 14.28 -17.58
CA VAL A 300 -6.13 15.11 -18.04
C VAL A 300 -5.39 15.78 -16.86
N GLY A 301 -6.11 16.13 -15.79
CA GLY A 301 -5.51 16.73 -14.59
C GLY A 301 -4.60 15.74 -13.87
N ILE A 302 -5.09 14.52 -13.63
CA ILE A 302 -4.33 13.43 -12.98
C ILE A 302 -3.15 13.01 -13.87
N TRP A 303 -3.37 12.89 -15.18
CA TRP A 303 -2.30 12.64 -16.16
C TRP A 303 -1.18 13.67 -16.06
N ARG A 304 -1.53 14.96 -16.03
CA ARG A 304 -0.54 16.04 -15.91
C ARG A 304 0.25 15.92 -14.60
N GLN A 305 -0.42 15.68 -13.48
CA GLN A 305 0.25 15.54 -12.18
C GLN A 305 1.23 14.36 -12.15
N SER A 306 0.83 13.20 -12.68
CA SER A 306 1.71 12.04 -12.81
C SER A 306 2.92 12.34 -13.72
N LEU A 307 2.64 12.93 -14.88
CA LEU A 307 3.67 13.30 -15.86
C LEU A 307 4.69 14.29 -15.27
N ASP A 308 4.24 15.36 -14.62
CA ASP A 308 5.11 16.37 -14.03
C ASP A 308 6.05 15.75 -12.98
N GLY A 309 5.52 14.84 -12.12
CA GLY A 309 6.34 14.15 -11.13
C GLY A 309 7.35 13.18 -11.73
N VAL A 310 6.98 12.40 -12.76
CA VAL A 310 7.93 11.50 -13.45
C VAL A 310 8.99 12.29 -14.23
N VAL A 311 8.62 13.42 -14.84
CA VAL A 311 9.57 14.30 -15.53
C VAL A 311 10.55 14.92 -14.54
N GLN A 312 10.08 15.32 -13.34
CA GLN A 312 10.95 15.80 -12.29
C GLN A 312 11.95 14.72 -11.84
N ALA A 313 11.50 13.48 -11.63
CA ALA A 313 12.36 12.35 -11.32
C ALA A 313 13.42 12.11 -12.42
N ALA A 314 13.01 12.16 -13.69
CA ALA A 314 13.91 12.03 -14.83
C ALA A 314 14.96 13.15 -14.89
N ARG A 315 14.56 14.42 -14.70
CA ARG A 315 15.47 15.57 -14.64
C ARG A 315 16.46 15.45 -13.49
N LEU A 316 16.00 15.03 -12.32
CA LEU A 316 16.86 14.82 -11.15
C LEU A 316 17.90 13.73 -11.40
N ALA A 317 17.48 12.59 -11.96
CA ALA A 317 18.39 11.50 -12.32
C ALA A 317 19.45 11.95 -13.32
N VAL A 318 19.05 12.63 -14.40
CA VAL A 318 19.98 13.17 -15.43
C VAL A 318 20.86 14.31 -14.90
N ASN A 319 20.41 15.05 -13.91
CA ASN A 319 21.25 16.08 -13.31
C ASN A 319 22.36 15.48 -12.43
N GLN A 320 22.11 14.33 -11.81
CA GLN A 320 23.07 13.65 -10.94
C GLN A 320 23.96 12.66 -11.69
N ARG A 321 23.48 12.12 -12.80
CA ARG A 321 24.10 11.07 -13.59
C ARG A 321 23.97 11.37 -15.07
N SER A 322 24.80 10.76 -15.92
CA SER A 322 24.66 10.95 -17.37
C SER A 322 23.31 10.45 -17.92
N LEU A 323 22.91 10.94 -19.09
CA LEU A 323 21.71 10.48 -19.80
C LEU A 323 21.70 8.95 -19.98
N THR A 324 22.85 8.37 -20.30
CA THR A 324 23.03 6.93 -20.54
C THR A 324 22.81 6.12 -19.27
N GLU A 325 23.40 6.56 -18.14
CA GLU A 325 23.25 5.87 -16.85
C GLU A 325 21.84 5.99 -16.27
N SER A 326 21.15 7.10 -16.57
CA SER A 326 19.79 7.37 -16.10
C SER A 326 18.71 6.86 -17.05
N PHE A 327 19.06 6.22 -18.16
CA PHE A 327 18.09 5.90 -19.20
C PHE A 327 16.92 5.04 -18.67
N THR A 328 17.17 4.13 -17.74
CA THR A 328 16.14 3.30 -17.10
C THR A 328 15.06 4.11 -16.36
N VAL A 329 15.42 5.29 -15.85
CA VAL A 329 14.51 6.23 -15.15
C VAL A 329 13.68 7.05 -16.14
N ILE A 330 14.26 7.39 -17.28
CA ILE A 330 13.61 8.23 -18.30
C ILE A 330 12.77 7.38 -19.27
N TYR A 331 13.17 6.13 -19.45
CA TYR A 331 12.53 5.13 -20.31
C TYR A 331 10.99 5.14 -20.27
N PRO A 332 10.33 5.22 -19.10
CA PRO A 332 8.86 5.26 -19.03
C PRO A 332 8.21 6.40 -19.81
N LEU A 333 8.83 7.59 -19.85
CA LEU A 333 8.30 8.73 -20.61
C LEU A 333 8.26 8.41 -22.11
N PHE A 334 9.35 7.86 -22.64
CA PHE A 334 9.44 7.54 -24.05
C PHE A 334 8.56 6.35 -24.43
N GLU A 335 8.52 5.32 -23.61
CA GLU A 335 7.72 4.12 -23.85
C GLU A 335 6.22 4.40 -23.80
N ILE A 336 5.74 5.17 -22.82
CA ILE A 336 4.33 5.58 -22.79
C ILE A 336 4.00 6.49 -23.98
N GLY A 337 4.90 7.41 -24.33
CA GLY A 337 4.74 8.24 -25.52
C GLY A 337 4.60 7.42 -26.80
N ARG A 338 5.44 6.40 -26.98
CA ARG A 338 5.39 5.46 -28.10
C ARG A 338 4.08 4.69 -28.16
N ARG A 339 3.59 4.19 -27.02
CA ARG A 339 2.31 3.47 -26.92
C ARG A 339 1.13 4.38 -27.25
N LEU A 340 1.11 5.61 -26.73
CA LEU A 340 0.08 6.61 -27.04
C LEU A 340 0.09 6.99 -28.53
N LEU A 341 1.27 7.17 -29.13
CA LEU A 341 1.41 7.42 -30.56
C LEU A 341 0.90 6.25 -31.39
N ALA A 342 1.29 5.02 -31.05
CA ALA A 342 0.82 3.83 -31.76
C ALA A 342 -0.70 3.70 -31.68
N ALA A 343 -1.28 3.94 -30.50
CA ALA A 343 -2.72 3.94 -30.28
C ALA A 343 -3.41 5.04 -31.12
N GLU A 344 -2.87 6.26 -31.19
CA GLU A 344 -3.41 7.35 -32.02
C GLU A 344 -3.35 7.02 -33.51
N LEU A 345 -2.23 6.48 -34.01
CA LEU A 345 -2.08 6.11 -35.43
C LEU A 345 -2.99 4.93 -35.83
N SER A 346 -3.29 4.03 -34.90
CA SER A 346 -4.19 2.90 -35.14
C SER A 346 -5.68 3.28 -35.11
N ALA A 347 -6.03 4.41 -34.49
CA ALA A 347 -7.40 4.87 -34.34
C ALA A 347 -7.90 5.55 -35.63
N ALA A 348 -8.23 4.75 -36.65
CA ALA A 348 -8.57 5.22 -37.99
C ALA A 348 -9.85 6.10 -38.10
N SER A 349 -10.66 6.26 -37.04
CA SER A 349 -11.95 6.97 -37.15
C SER A 349 -12.46 7.71 -35.91
N ARG A 350 -11.83 7.60 -34.73
CA ARG A 350 -12.34 8.21 -33.48
C ARG A 350 -11.30 9.14 -32.86
N ARG A 351 -11.57 10.45 -32.87
CA ARG A 351 -10.75 11.45 -32.18
C ARG A 351 -10.88 11.27 -30.67
N ASP A 352 -9.83 10.77 -30.04
CA ASP A 352 -9.74 10.61 -28.58
C ASP A 352 -9.09 11.87 -27.99
N LEU A 353 -9.92 12.80 -27.51
CA LEU A 353 -9.47 14.09 -26.97
C LEU A 353 -8.49 13.94 -25.79
N PHE A 354 -8.68 12.93 -24.94
CA PHE A 354 -7.76 12.65 -23.84
C PHE A 354 -6.40 12.23 -24.40
N ARG A 355 -6.38 11.25 -25.31
CA ARG A 355 -5.14 10.72 -25.88
C ARG A 355 -4.32 11.78 -26.60
N GLN A 356 -4.97 12.61 -27.41
CA GLN A 356 -4.32 13.70 -28.13
C GLN A 356 -3.69 14.71 -27.17
N LYS A 357 -4.43 15.12 -26.12
CA LYS A 357 -3.92 16.03 -25.09
C LYS A 357 -2.79 15.39 -24.28
N ALA A 358 -2.92 14.12 -23.91
CA ALA A 358 -1.92 13.38 -23.15
C ALA A 358 -0.61 13.25 -23.93
N LEU A 359 -0.69 12.81 -25.20
CA LEU A 359 0.45 12.70 -26.10
C LEU A 359 1.12 14.06 -26.33
N TYR A 360 0.33 15.12 -26.56
CA TYR A 360 0.87 16.48 -26.72
C TYR A 360 1.66 16.94 -25.49
N LEU A 361 1.09 16.78 -24.29
CA LEU A 361 1.76 17.15 -23.03
C LEU A 361 3.06 16.35 -22.85
N LEU A 362 3.02 15.04 -23.09
CA LEU A 362 4.20 14.18 -22.97
C LEU A 362 5.30 14.55 -23.95
N ILE A 363 4.98 14.80 -25.22
CA ILE A 363 5.96 15.23 -26.24
C ILE A 363 6.62 16.53 -25.81
N ARG A 364 5.83 17.49 -25.31
CA ARG A 364 6.35 18.77 -24.83
C ARG A 364 7.35 18.55 -23.70
N GLU A 365 7.02 17.72 -22.69
CA GLU A 365 7.92 17.46 -21.58
C GLU A 365 9.17 16.66 -21.99
N CYS A 366 9.03 15.70 -22.90
CA CYS A 366 10.18 14.97 -23.47
C CYS A 366 11.16 15.93 -24.17
N LEU A 367 10.64 16.90 -24.92
CA LEU A 367 11.49 17.89 -25.58
C LEU A 367 12.15 18.86 -24.60
N GLN A 368 11.43 19.29 -23.57
CA GLN A 368 12.05 20.07 -22.49
C GLN A 368 13.17 19.31 -21.79
N LEU A 369 13.02 18.00 -21.60
CA LEU A 369 14.09 17.15 -21.06
C LEU A 369 15.28 17.07 -22.01
N VAL A 370 15.05 16.86 -23.32
CA VAL A 370 16.12 16.86 -24.32
C VAL A 370 16.85 18.19 -24.37
N GLU A 371 16.12 19.31 -24.35
CA GLU A 371 16.69 20.65 -24.28
C GLU A 371 17.52 20.83 -23.01
N PHE A 372 17.01 20.37 -21.87
CA PHE A 372 17.73 20.39 -20.60
C PHE A 372 19.08 19.66 -20.70
N VAL A 373 19.10 18.43 -21.26
CA VAL A 373 20.34 17.66 -21.44
C VAL A 373 21.30 18.38 -22.40
N SER A 374 20.79 18.94 -23.51
CA SER A 374 21.63 19.68 -24.47
C SER A 374 22.28 20.91 -23.85
N ARG A 375 21.64 21.56 -22.87
CA ARG A 375 22.21 22.72 -22.17
C ARG A 375 23.29 22.33 -21.17
N GLN A 376 23.28 21.11 -20.64
CA GLN A 376 24.36 20.59 -19.82
C GLN A 376 25.62 20.31 -20.66
N ASN A 377 25.44 19.99 -21.95
CA ASN A 377 26.51 19.64 -22.88
C ASN A 377 26.52 20.61 -24.08
N PHE A 378 27.19 21.76 -23.94
CA PHE A 378 27.24 22.86 -24.94
C PHE A 378 27.70 22.46 -26.35
N THR A 379 28.28 21.28 -26.52
CA THR A 379 28.76 20.74 -27.80
C THR A 379 27.74 19.83 -28.51
N THR A 380 26.66 19.43 -27.82
CA THR A 380 25.66 18.47 -28.34
C THR A 380 24.41 19.18 -28.81
N THR A 381 23.94 18.83 -30.01
CA THR A 381 22.66 19.33 -30.50
C THR A 381 21.50 18.50 -29.98
N ILE A 382 20.30 19.06 -30.01
CA ILE A 382 19.05 18.31 -29.71
C ILE A 382 18.94 17.03 -30.56
N ALA A 383 19.40 17.07 -31.81
CA ALA A 383 19.37 15.90 -32.69
C ALA A 383 20.28 14.78 -32.17
N ASP A 384 21.48 15.14 -31.68
CA ASP A 384 22.43 14.19 -31.11
C ASP A 384 21.88 13.54 -29.85
N ILE A 385 21.19 14.31 -28.99
CA ILE A 385 20.54 13.76 -27.78
C ILE A 385 19.39 12.82 -28.15
N ILE A 386 18.58 13.14 -29.17
CA ILE A 386 17.50 12.25 -29.64
C ILE A 386 18.09 10.95 -30.21
N GLU A 387 19.19 11.03 -30.95
CA GLU A 387 19.90 9.85 -31.45
C GLU A 387 20.48 9.03 -30.30
N GLN A 388 21.07 9.68 -29.29
CA GLN A 388 21.56 9.00 -28.08
C GLN A 388 20.43 8.26 -27.36
N ILE A 389 19.26 8.90 -27.18
CA ILE A 389 18.05 8.26 -26.64
C ILE A 389 17.65 7.04 -27.47
N TYR A 390 17.65 7.16 -28.81
CA TYR A 390 17.32 6.06 -29.70
C TYR A 390 18.26 4.85 -29.50
N GLN A 391 19.57 5.11 -29.41
CA GLN A 391 20.57 4.06 -29.22
C GLN A 391 20.43 3.36 -27.86
N GLU A 392 20.24 4.12 -26.78
CA GLU A 392 20.05 3.54 -25.43
C GLU A 392 18.71 2.79 -25.32
N TRP A 393 17.67 3.26 -26.01
CA TRP A 393 16.38 2.58 -26.01
C TRP A 393 16.41 1.22 -26.71
N ILE A 394 17.14 1.08 -27.80
CA ILE A 394 17.28 -0.21 -28.50
C ILE A 394 18.09 -1.21 -27.68
N LYS A 395 19.09 -0.74 -26.93
CA LYS A 395 19.89 -1.59 -26.04
C LYS A 395 19.11 -2.05 -24.81
N CYS A 396 17.99 -1.41 -24.48
CA CYS A 396 17.20 -1.73 -23.30
C CYS A 396 16.59 -3.14 -23.41
N PRO A 397 16.86 -4.05 -22.45
CA PRO A 397 16.41 -5.44 -22.51
C PRO A 397 14.88 -5.60 -22.44
N LEU A 398 14.16 -4.54 -22.03
CA LEU A 398 12.70 -4.53 -21.91
C LEU A 398 11.95 -4.48 -23.26
N ASN A 399 12.64 -4.18 -24.38
CA ASN A 399 12.00 -3.90 -25.68
C ASN A 399 12.58 -4.70 -26.88
N PRO A 400 12.67 -6.04 -26.81
CA PRO A 400 13.15 -6.81 -27.96
C PRO A 400 12.25 -6.60 -29.19
N GLY A 401 12.84 -6.17 -30.31
CA GLY A 401 12.19 -6.15 -31.63
C GLY A 401 11.33 -4.93 -31.98
N GLN A 402 11.28 -3.89 -31.14
CA GLN A 402 10.38 -2.74 -31.36
C GLN A 402 11.00 -1.56 -32.15
N HIS A 403 12.14 -1.77 -32.81
CA HIS A 403 13.00 -0.72 -33.37
C HIS A 403 12.27 0.26 -34.30
N LYS A 404 11.34 -0.24 -35.14
CA LYS A 404 10.56 0.58 -36.08
C LYS A 404 9.65 1.58 -35.37
N SER A 405 9.00 1.14 -34.29
CA SER A 405 8.08 1.99 -33.52
C SER A 405 8.84 3.03 -32.69
N ILE A 406 9.98 2.63 -32.11
CA ILE A 406 10.91 3.51 -31.41
C ILE A 406 11.41 4.61 -32.37
N LYS A 407 11.91 4.23 -33.55
CA LYS A 407 12.37 5.17 -34.58
C LYS A 407 11.29 6.18 -34.98
N ARG A 408 10.04 5.73 -35.17
CA ARG A 408 8.90 6.61 -35.49
C ARG A 408 8.64 7.64 -34.40
N PHE A 409 8.74 7.25 -33.13
CA PHE A 409 8.57 8.18 -32.01
C PHE A 409 9.70 9.20 -31.95
N CYS A 410 10.97 8.78 -32.10
CA CYS A 410 12.11 9.69 -32.18
C CYS A 410 12.00 10.67 -33.36
N GLN A 411 11.54 10.19 -34.53
CA GLN A 411 11.25 11.04 -35.69
C GLN A 411 10.17 12.09 -35.38
N LEU A 412 9.12 11.72 -34.64
CA LEU A 412 8.09 12.66 -34.20
C LEU A 412 8.68 13.75 -33.29
N LEU A 413 9.50 13.39 -32.31
CA LEU A 413 10.18 14.36 -31.44
C LEU A 413 11.04 15.33 -32.26
N PHE A 414 11.83 14.79 -33.19
CA PHE A 414 12.68 15.60 -34.08
C PHE A 414 11.85 16.57 -34.95
N LEU A 415 10.80 16.08 -35.61
CA LEU A 415 9.90 16.90 -36.43
C LEU A 415 9.20 17.99 -35.61
N TYR A 416 8.81 17.68 -34.39
CA TYR A 416 8.15 18.64 -33.52
C TYR A 416 9.13 19.73 -33.05
N CYS A 417 10.36 19.35 -32.69
CA CYS A 417 11.42 20.31 -32.35
C CYS A 417 11.74 21.26 -33.51
N THR A 418 11.93 20.74 -34.72
CA THR A 418 12.20 21.58 -35.91
C THR A 418 11.06 22.54 -36.22
N ARG A 419 9.80 22.11 -36.02
CA ARG A 419 8.63 22.99 -36.18
C ARG A 419 8.58 24.10 -35.12
N ILE A 420 8.87 23.81 -33.86
CA ILE A 420 8.93 24.84 -32.80
C ILE A 420 10.02 25.86 -33.11
N LYS A 421 11.25 25.39 -33.41
CA LYS A 421 12.37 26.29 -33.73
C LYS A 421 12.08 27.17 -34.95
N ARG A 422 11.42 26.65 -35.97
CA ARG A 422 10.98 27.46 -37.13
C ARG A 422 9.99 28.55 -36.73
N ARG A 423 9.00 28.24 -35.87
CA ARG A 423 8.05 29.24 -35.37
C ARG A 423 8.71 30.29 -34.49
N GLN A 424 9.61 29.89 -33.59
CA GLN A 424 10.37 30.82 -32.76
C GLN A 424 11.29 31.71 -33.60
N LYS A 425 11.94 31.15 -34.63
CA LYS A 425 12.73 31.92 -35.59
C LYS A 425 11.85 32.93 -36.35
N MET A 426 10.66 32.53 -36.80
CA MET A 426 9.72 33.45 -37.46
C MET A 426 9.29 34.60 -36.53
N LEU A 427 8.98 34.31 -35.27
CA LEU A 427 8.63 35.34 -34.27
C LEU A 427 9.82 36.26 -33.94
N LEU A 428 11.03 35.71 -33.84
CA LEU A 428 12.26 36.49 -33.64
C LEU A 428 12.67 37.27 -34.88
N ASP A 429 12.36 36.80 -36.09
CA ASP A 429 12.57 37.54 -37.34
C ASP A 429 11.52 38.67 -37.48
N GLU A 430 10.33 38.53 -36.89
CA GLU A 430 9.31 39.58 -36.78
C GLU A 430 9.67 40.66 -35.73
N GLU A 431 10.20 40.28 -34.57
CA GLU A 431 10.69 41.23 -33.53
C GLU A 431 12.10 41.76 -33.81
N GLY A 432 12.90 41.02 -34.56
CA GLY A 432 14.31 41.29 -34.87
C GLY A 432 14.52 42.04 -36.19
N SER A 433 13.48 42.63 -36.77
CA SER A 433 13.67 43.61 -37.84
C SER A 433 14.30 44.87 -37.22
N PHE A 434 15.62 44.89 -37.18
CA PHE A 434 16.45 46.07 -36.82
C PHE A 434 16.23 47.27 -37.77
N ASN A 435 15.34 47.11 -38.76
CA ASN A 435 14.87 48.13 -39.71
C ASN A 435 13.39 48.52 -39.50
N ALA A 436 12.73 48.13 -38.40
CA ALA A 436 11.45 48.72 -38.06
C ALA A 436 11.64 50.21 -37.75
N GLU A 437 11.07 51.08 -38.58
CA GLU A 437 11.27 52.54 -38.65
C GLU A 437 10.99 53.35 -37.36
N ASN A 438 10.69 52.72 -36.22
CA ASN A 438 10.19 53.41 -35.02
C ASN A 438 10.97 53.17 -33.71
N VAL A 439 12.20 52.62 -33.74
CA VAL A 439 12.95 52.31 -32.50
C VAL A 439 13.96 53.39 -32.08
N ILE A 440 14.29 54.35 -32.94
CA ILE A 440 15.20 55.46 -32.59
C ILE A 440 14.40 56.76 -32.65
N THR A 441 14.21 57.41 -31.50
CA THR A 441 13.57 58.73 -31.48
C THR A 441 14.47 59.75 -32.19
N VAL A 442 13.90 60.83 -32.73
CA VAL A 442 14.67 61.88 -33.42
C VAL A 442 15.82 62.41 -32.56
N ALA A 443 15.62 62.47 -31.23
CA ALA A 443 16.63 62.86 -30.26
C ALA A 443 17.83 61.89 -30.19
N ASP A 444 17.58 60.58 -30.27
CA ASP A 444 18.64 59.56 -30.27
C ASP A 444 19.45 59.58 -31.58
N ARG A 445 18.83 59.94 -32.71
CA ARG A 445 19.54 60.16 -33.99
C ARG A 445 20.45 61.39 -33.95
N GLU A 446 20.01 62.49 -33.34
CA GLU A 446 20.85 63.68 -33.16
C GLU A 446 22.01 63.42 -32.18
N HIS A 447 21.77 62.61 -31.14
CA HIS A 447 22.83 62.22 -30.23
C HIS A 447 23.87 61.33 -30.92
N LEU A 448 23.45 60.39 -31.76
CA LEU A 448 24.38 59.53 -32.51
C LEU A 448 25.16 60.27 -33.60
N LYS A 449 24.60 61.34 -34.19
CA LYS A 449 25.32 62.26 -35.08
C LYS A 449 26.37 63.10 -34.34
N THR A 450 26.05 63.58 -33.15
CA THR A 450 27.00 64.36 -32.33
C THR A 450 28.17 63.53 -31.81
N ILE A 451 28.00 62.21 -31.64
CA ILE A 451 29.08 61.28 -31.25
C ILE A 451 29.79 60.66 -32.48
N GLY A 452 29.43 61.04 -33.71
CA GLY A 452 30.13 60.64 -34.94
C GLY A 452 29.87 59.21 -35.43
N TYR A 453 28.81 58.56 -34.94
CA TYR A 453 28.44 57.20 -35.34
C TYR A 453 27.51 57.14 -36.56
N LEU A 454 26.96 58.28 -36.98
CA LEU A 454 26.12 58.43 -38.17
C LEU A 454 26.61 59.66 -38.96
N SER A 455 26.83 59.51 -40.26
CA SER A 455 27.18 60.61 -41.18
C SER A 455 25.98 61.49 -41.51
#